data_AF-A0A101X3H0-F1
#
_entry.id   AF-A0A101X3H0-F1
#
_cell.length_a   1.000
_cell.length_b   1.000
_cell.length_c   1.000
_cell.angle_alpha   90.00
_cell.angle_beta   90.00
_cell.angle_gamma   90.00
#
_symmetry.space_group_name_H-M   'P 1'
#
loop_
_entity.id
_entity.type
_entity.pdbx_description
1 polymer ?
#
loop_
_entity_poly.entity_id
_entity_poly.type
_entity_poly.pdbx_seq_one_letter_code
_entity_poly.pdbx_strand_id
1 'polypeptide(L)'
;MSRNGEESKYSAKDYVIKINDEERVIVVKPKNELESTINEVKIKLEETVSKLRKVNDMLLKLGDVMLNMINNNEKIPQDLIDKFRKMLENERERYIRECDERIEKLTRMIGELDARISELETEYGELKLKSEIGQLDGKEKVRLSELKDNLDRFRSIRNEITMVVYKYRGECI
;
A
#
# COMPACT_ATOMS: atom_id res chain seq x y z
N MET A 1 29.03 11.69 -45.78
CA MET A 1 28.25 10.42 -45.87
C MET A 1 28.32 9.76 -44.50
N SER A 2 27.21 9.76 -43.74
CA SER A 2 26.39 8.56 -43.41
C SER A 2 27.23 7.33 -43.01
N ARG A 3 27.01 6.62 -41.91
CA ARG A 3 25.94 6.61 -40.89
C ARG A 3 26.40 5.70 -39.74
N ASN A 4 26.14 6.16 -38.52
CA ASN A 4 25.61 5.46 -37.33
C ASN A 4 25.90 3.98 -37.07
N GLY A 5 26.31 3.72 -35.83
CA GLY A 5 26.09 2.48 -35.10
C GLY A 5 26.25 2.69 -33.61
N GLU A 6 25.61 3.73 -33.03
CA GLU A 6 25.52 3.84 -31.57
C GLU A 6 24.46 2.86 -31.07
N GLU A 7 24.93 1.86 -30.32
CA GLU A 7 24.11 0.94 -29.55
C GLU A 7 23.21 1.72 -28.59
N SER A 8 21.90 1.62 -28.81
CA SER A 8 20.88 2.14 -27.91
C SER A 8 21.01 1.47 -26.55
N LYS A 9 21.52 2.20 -25.55
CA LYS A 9 21.40 1.84 -24.14
C LYS A 9 19.94 2.02 -23.69
N TYR A 10 19.12 1.00 -23.93
CA TYR A 10 17.83 0.87 -23.25
C TYR A 10 18.10 0.62 -21.75
N SER A 11 17.55 1.48 -20.89
CA SER A 11 17.54 1.29 -19.44
C SER A 11 16.60 0.12 -19.09
N ALA A 12 17.18 -0.95 -18.56
CA ALA A 12 16.54 -2.26 -18.36
C ALA A 12 15.55 -2.31 -17.18
N LYS A 13 14.43 -1.58 -17.23
CA LYS A 13 13.39 -1.65 -16.17
C LYS A 13 11.96 -1.92 -16.64
N ASP A 14 11.61 -1.61 -17.87
CA ASP A 14 10.27 -1.88 -18.41
C ASP A 14 10.39 -2.61 -19.75
N TYR A 15 9.81 -3.81 -19.87
CA TYR A 15 9.73 -4.54 -21.14
C TYR A 15 8.36 -4.32 -21.75
N VAL A 16 8.32 -3.81 -22.99
CA VAL A 16 7.09 -3.75 -23.78
C VAL A 16 7.01 -5.03 -24.60
N ILE A 17 6.02 -5.88 -24.32
CA ILE A 17 5.74 -7.07 -25.13
C ILE A 17 4.44 -6.83 -25.87
N LYS A 18 4.47 -6.96 -27.20
CA LYS A 18 3.27 -7.01 -28.05
C LYS A 18 2.70 -8.41 -28.02
N ILE A 19 1.50 -8.56 -27.48
CA ILE A 19 0.73 -9.81 -27.57
C ILE A 19 -0.59 -9.44 -28.25
N ASN A 20 -0.84 -10.00 -29.44
CA ASN A 20 -2.08 -9.82 -30.20
C ASN A 20 -2.51 -8.35 -30.35
N ASP A 21 -1.63 -7.52 -30.92
CA ASP A 21 -1.86 -6.09 -31.19
C ASP A 21 -2.08 -5.17 -29.97
N GLU A 22 -2.13 -5.72 -28.75
CA GLU A 22 -2.10 -4.96 -27.51
C GLU A 22 -0.65 -4.77 -27.02
N GLU A 23 -0.21 -3.51 -26.88
CA GLU A 23 1.03 -3.19 -26.18
C GLU A 23 0.80 -3.31 -24.67
N ARG A 24 1.38 -4.35 -24.04
CA ARG A 24 1.39 -4.50 -22.58
C ARG A 24 2.77 -4.16 -22.03
N VAL A 25 2.82 -3.16 -21.15
CA VAL A 25 4.04 -2.79 -20.41
C VAL A 25 4.19 -3.71 -19.21
N ILE A 26 5.24 -4.53 -19.20
CA ILE A 26 5.59 -5.37 -18.06
C ILE A 26 6.69 -4.68 -17.27
N VAL A 27 6.33 -4.17 -16.09
CA VAL A 27 7.28 -3.66 -15.10
C VAL A 27 7.95 -4.86 -14.43
N VAL A 28 9.21 -5.11 -14.72
CA VAL A 28 9.97 -6.22 -14.13
C VAL A 28 10.65 -5.72 -12.86
N LYS A 29 10.04 -6.02 -11.71
CA LYS A 29 10.67 -5.76 -10.41
C LYS A 29 11.88 -6.69 -10.21
N PRO A 30 12.99 -6.22 -9.62
CA PRO A 30 14.12 -7.06 -9.24
C PRO A 30 13.63 -8.23 -8.38
N LYS A 31 14.16 -9.44 -8.62
CA LYS A 31 13.79 -10.68 -7.91
C LYS A 31 13.75 -10.50 -6.38
N ASN A 32 14.68 -9.73 -5.84
CA ASN A 32 14.80 -9.46 -4.40
C ASN A 32 13.63 -8.62 -3.85
N GLU A 33 13.09 -7.67 -4.63
CA GLU A 33 11.91 -6.88 -4.22
C GLU A 33 10.64 -7.73 -4.27
N LEU A 34 10.55 -8.65 -5.23
CA LEU A 34 9.45 -9.61 -5.32
C LEU A 34 9.48 -10.58 -4.11
N GLU A 35 10.65 -11.12 -3.77
CA GLU A 35 10.84 -12.00 -2.61
C GLU A 35 10.50 -11.28 -1.29
N SER A 36 10.91 -10.02 -1.12
CA SER A 36 10.52 -9.21 0.04
C SER A 36 9.01 -9.03 0.12
N THR A 37 8.37 -8.69 -1.00
CA THR A 37 6.90 -8.51 -1.06
C THR A 37 6.18 -9.82 -0.72
N ILE A 38 6.64 -10.95 -1.24
CA ILE A 38 6.07 -12.27 -0.97
C ILE A 38 6.18 -12.61 0.53
N ASN A 39 7.33 -12.33 1.15
CA ASN A 39 7.53 -12.57 2.58
C ASN A 39 6.60 -11.69 3.44
N GLU A 40 6.45 -10.42 3.11
CA GLU A 40 5.50 -9.53 3.80
C GLU A 40 4.04 -10.04 3.69
N VAL A 41 3.63 -10.49 2.50
CA VAL A 41 2.30 -11.06 2.27
C VAL A 41 2.11 -12.33 3.09
N LYS A 42 3.13 -13.19 3.16
CA LYS A 42 3.09 -14.43 3.94
C LYS A 42 2.90 -14.15 5.43
N ILE A 43 3.64 -13.19 6.00
CA ILE A 43 3.52 -12.80 7.41
C ILE A 43 2.10 -12.29 7.69
N LYS A 44 1.57 -11.38 6.86
CA LYS A 44 0.20 -10.86 7.00
C LYS A 44 -0.86 -11.96 6.91
N LEU A 45 -0.65 -12.96 6.05
CA LEU A 45 -1.55 -14.10 5.93
C LEU A 45 -1.51 -14.97 7.19
N GLU A 46 -0.33 -15.27 7.72
CA GLU A 46 -0.17 -16.03 8.97
C GLU A 46 -0.82 -15.33 10.17
N GLU A 47 -0.66 -14.01 10.28
CA GLU A 47 -1.34 -13.19 11.30
C GLU A 47 -2.87 -13.27 11.16
N THR A 48 -3.38 -13.18 9.93
CA THR A 48 -4.82 -13.25 9.64
C THR A 48 -5.39 -14.63 9.99
N VAL A 49 -4.69 -15.70 9.62
CA VAL A 49 -5.06 -17.08 9.98
C VAL A 49 -5.06 -17.27 11.50
N SER A 50 -4.09 -16.69 12.21
CA SER A 50 -4.03 -16.73 13.68
C SER A 50 -5.22 -15.99 14.32
N LYS A 51 -5.57 -14.80 13.81
CA LYS A 51 -6.76 -14.05 14.25
C LYS A 51 -8.05 -14.88 14.02
N LEU A 52 -8.20 -15.52 12.86
CA LEU A 52 -9.35 -16.38 12.54
C LEU A 52 -9.46 -17.61 13.46
N ARG A 53 -8.34 -18.26 13.79
CA ARG A 53 -8.34 -19.39 14.74
C ARG A 53 -8.86 -18.96 16.11
N LYS A 54 -8.42 -17.80 16.62
CA LYS A 54 -8.92 -17.26 17.91
C LYS A 54 -10.43 -17.01 17.88
N VAL A 55 -10.95 -16.44 16.78
CA VAL A 55 -12.40 -16.24 16.63
C VAL A 55 -13.14 -17.57 16.62
N ASN A 56 -12.63 -18.56 15.88
CA ASN A 56 -13.23 -19.89 15.84
C ASN A 56 -13.26 -20.56 17.22
N ASP A 57 -12.19 -20.47 18.00
CA ASP A 57 -12.13 -21.01 19.36
C ASP A 57 -13.14 -20.32 20.30
N MET A 58 -13.35 -19.00 20.13
CA MET A 58 -14.37 -18.26 20.89
C MET A 58 -15.79 -18.70 20.53
N LEU A 59 -16.06 -18.93 19.23
CA LEU A 59 -17.36 -19.40 18.75
C LEU A 59 -17.66 -20.82 19.25
N LEU A 60 -16.66 -21.72 19.27
CA LEU A 60 -16.82 -23.07 19.81
C LEU A 60 -17.19 -23.04 21.30
N LYS A 61 -16.45 -22.26 22.10
CA LYS A 61 -16.76 -22.08 23.53
C LYS A 61 -18.15 -21.50 23.76
N LEU A 62 -18.55 -20.53 22.94
CA LEU A 62 -19.91 -19.97 23.00
C LEU A 62 -20.96 -21.04 22.67
N GLY A 63 -20.72 -21.85 21.64
CA GLY A 63 -21.57 -22.98 21.26
C GLY A 63 -21.76 -23.97 22.40
N ASP A 64 -20.68 -24.36 23.08
CA ASP A 64 -20.73 -25.27 24.24
C ASP A 64 -21.57 -24.70 25.39
N VAL A 65 -21.40 -23.41 25.69
CA VAL A 65 -22.21 -22.73 26.71
C VAL A 65 -23.68 -22.70 26.30
N MET A 66 -23.99 -22.36 25.05
CA MET A 66 -25.37 -22.34 24.55
C MET A 66 -26.04 -23.71 24.60
N LEU A 67 -25.33 -24.77 24.20
CA LEU A 67 -25.83 -26.16 24.26
C LEU A 67 -26.14 -26.58 25.70
N ASN A 68 -25.24 -26.28 26.65
CA ASN A 68 -25.47 -26.58 28.06
C ASN A 68 -26.67 -25.81 28.64
N MET A 69 -26.83 -24.54 28.27
CA MET A 69 -27.97 -23.72 28.70
C MET A 69 -29.30 -24.24 28.14
N ILE A 70 -29.33 -24.65 26.87
CA ILE A 70 -30.52 -25.26 26.23
C ILE A 70 -30.87 -26.57 26.93
N ASN A 71 -29.88 -27.42 27.24
CA ASN A 71 -30.10 -28.70 27.91
C ASN A 71 -30.62 -28.55 29.34
N ASN A 72 -30.26 -27.47 30.03
CA ASN A 72 -30.62 -27.25 31.44
C ASN A 72 -31.77 -26.24 31.64
N ASN A 73 -32.28 -25.63 30.56
CA ASN A 73 -33.33 -24.60 30.60
C ASN A 73 -32.97 -23.38 31.48
N GLU A 74 -31.66 -23.06 31.54
CA GLU A 74 -31.11 -21.98 32.35
C GLU A 74 -31.07 -20.66 31.58
N LYS A 75 -31.27 -19.54 32.28
CA LYS A 75 -31.02 -18.20 31.71
C LYS A 75 -29.52 -17.97 31.60
N ILE A 76 -29.11 -17.23 30.57
CA ILE A 76 -27.70 -16.84 30.42
C ILE A 76 -27.24 -16.07 31.67
N PRO A 77 -26.17 -16.51 32.36
CA PRO A 77 -25.65 -15.80 33.51
C PRO A 77 -25.20 -14.39 33.15
N GLN A 78 -25.63 -13.40 33.93
CA GLN A 78 -25.31 -11.99 33.64
C GLN A 78 -23.80 -11.72 33.71
N ASP A 79 -23.06 -12.42 34.57
CA ASP A 79 -21.61 -12.31 34.68
C ASP A 79 -20.90 -12.80 33.41
N LEU A 80 -21.46 -13.80 32.72
CA LEU A 80 -20.95 -14.28 31.44
C LEU A 80 -21.20 -13.26 30.34
N ILE A 81 -22.38 -12.64 30.30
CA ILE A 81 -22.70 -11.53 29.39
C ILE A 81 -21.72 -10.38 29.58
N ASP A 82 -21.46 -9.99 30.82
CA ASP A 82 -20.55 -8.89 31.14
C ASP A 82 -19.10 -9.22 30.77
N LYS A 83 -18.66 -10.47 30.96
CA LYS A 83 -17.34 -10.95 30.49
C LYS A 83 -17.23 -10.88 28.97
N PHE A 84 -18.21 -11.37 28.22
CA PHE A 84 -18.21 -11.29 26.76
C PHE A 84 -18.25 -9.84 26.26
N ARG A 85 -19.06 -8.98 26.87
CA ARG A 85 -19.11 -7.55 26.55
C ARG A 85 -17.74 -6.90 26.73
N LYS A 86 -17.09 -7.14 27.87
CA LYS A 86 -15.75 -6.61 28.16
C LYS A 86 -14.68 -7.16 27.20
N MET A 87 -14.76 -8.44 26.82
CA MET A 87 -13.86 -9.01 25.82
C MET A 87 -14.05 -8.36 24.44
N LEU A 88 -15.29 -8.14 24.01
CA LEU A 88 -15.60 -7.49 22.74
C LEU A 88 -15.17 -6.01 22.74
N GLU A 89 -15.38 -5.29 23.84
CA GLU A 89 -14.90 -3.91 24.00
C GLU A 89 -13.37 -3.84 23.91
N ASN A 90 -12.65 -4.72 24.61
CA ASN A 90 -11.19 -4.76 24.55
C ASN A 90 -10.66 -5.11 23.15
N GLU A 91 -11.33 -6.02 22.43
CA GLU A 91 -10.98 -6.36 21.04
C GLU A 91 -11.24 -5.18 20.10
N ARG A 92 -12.38 -4.49 20.28
CA ARG A 92 -12.71 -3.28 19.53
C ARG A 92 -11.68 -2.17 19.77
N GLU A 93 -11.31 -1.89 21.01
CA GLU A 93 -10.29 -0.88 21.34
C GLU A 93 -8.91 -1.23 20.78
N ARG A 94 -8.53 -2.50 20.80
CA ARG A 94 -7.29 -2.96 20.16
C ARG A 94 -7.34 -2.74 18.65
N TYR A 95 -8.44 -3.12 18.00
CA TYR A 95 -8.60 -2.95 16.55
C TYR A 95 -8.54 -1.46 16.15
N ILE A 96 -9.21 -0.59 16.90
CA ILE A 96 -9.16 0.87 16.66
C ILE A 96 -7.72 1.40 16.79
N ARG A 97 -6.97 0.97 17.82
CA ARG A 97 -5.55 1.35 17.94
C ARG A 97 -4.69 0.87 16.78
N GLU A 98 -4.85 -0.38 16.36
CA GLU A 98 -4.11 -0.93 15.20
C GLU A 98 -4.45 -0.16 13.91
N CYS A 99 -5.72 0.24 13.75
CA CYS A 99 -6.18 1.12 12.68
C CYS A 99 -5.48 2.48 12.72
N ASP A 100 -5.50 3.16 13.87
CA ASP A 100 -4.91 4.48 14.05
C ASP A 100 -3.41 4.48 13.74
N GLU A 101 -2.67 3.48 14.25
CA GLU A 101 -1.24 3.31 13.98
C GLU A 101 -0.95 3.13 12.48
N ARG A 102 -1.77 2.34 11.77
CA ARG A 102 -1.62 2.15 10.32
C ARG A 102 -1.94 3.42 9.54
N ILE A 103 -3.00 4.12 9.91
CA ILE A 103 -3.39 5.40 9.31
C ILE A 103 -2.27 6.44 9.51
N GLU A 104 -1.70 6.50 10.70
CA GLU A 104 -0.59 7.41 11.02
C GLU A 104 0.64 7.11 10.17
N LYS A 105 1.01 5.82 10.02
CA LYS A 105 2.13 5.41 9.16
C LYS A 105 1.91 5.81 7.70
N LEU A 106 0.72 5.56 7.15
CA LEU A 106 0.39 5.96 5.78
C LEU A 106 0.36 7.48 5.61
N THR A 107 -0.12 8.21 6.62
CA THR A 107 -0.12 9.68 6.61
C THR A 107 1.30 10.24 6.60
N ARG A 108 2.23 9.64 7.37
CA ARG A 108 3.66 10.00 7.31
C ARG A 108 4.26 9.75 5.93
N MET A 109 3.97 8.61 5.30
CA MET A 109 4.42 8.32 3.93
C MET A 109 3.91 9.33 2.90
N ILE A 110 2.66 9.80 3.05
CA ILE A 110 2.13 10.88 2.20
C ILE A 110 2.96 12.16 2.37
N GLY A 111 3.26 12.55 3.62
CA GLY A 111 4.08 13.74 3.89
C GLY A 111 5.51 13.63 3.33
N GLU A 112 6.14 12.46 3.40
CA GLU A 112 7.44 12.21 2.79
C GLU A 112 7.38 12.31 1.25
N LEU A 113 6.31 11.80 0.63
CA LEU A 113 6.08 11.94 -0.80
C LEU A 113 5.84 13.39 -1.21
N ASP A 114 5.06 14.16 -0.45
CA ASP A 114 4.79 15.57 -0.72
C ASP A 114 6.08 16.42 -0.66
N ALA A 115 6.95 16.14 0.32
CA ALA A 115 8.27 16.77 0.40
C ALA A 115 9.13 16.43 -0.82
N ARG A 116 9.17 15.16 -1.21
CA ARG A 116 9.95 14.72 -2.38
C ARG A 116 9.41 15.28 -3.70
N ILE A 117 8.08 15.36 -3.85
CA ILE A 117 7.44 16.01 -5.00
C ILE A 117 7.85 17.48 -5.05
N SER A 118 7.82 18.19 -3.93
CA SER A 118 8.20 19.61 -3.87
C SER A 118 9.66 19.86 -4.29
N GLU A 119 10.59 19.00 -3.85
CA GLU A 119 11.99 19.05 -4.29
C GLU A 119 12.13 18.86 -5.82
N LEU A 120 11.45 17.84 -6.36
CA LEU A 120 11.49 17.54 -7.79
C LEU A 120 10.79 18.62 -8.63
N GLU A 121 9.72 19.24 -8.12
CA GLU A 121 9.03 20.35 -8.78
C GLU A 121 9.92 21.59 -8.88
N THR A 122 10.72 21.85 -7.85
CA THR A 122 11.69 22.94 -7.84
C THR A 122 12.74 22.72 -8.93
N GLU A 123 13.36 21.54 -8.95
CA GLU A 123 14.37 21.18 -9.95
C GLU A 123 13.79 21.19 -11.37
N TYR A 124 12.59 20.64 -11.55
CA TYR A 124 11.88 20.65 -12.82
C TYR A 124 11.59 22.09 -13.29
N GLY A 125 11.17 22.98 -12.39
CA GLY A 125 10.93 24.39 -12.68
C GLY A 125 12.18 25.11 -13.16
N GLU A 126 13.32 24.91 -12.51
CA GLU A 126 14.61 25.49 -12.92
C GLU A 126 15.03 25.03 -14.32
N LEU A 127 14.97 23.72 -14.60
CA LEU A 127 15.31 23.18 -15.91
C LEU A 127 14.31 23.61 -16.99
N LYS A 128 13.03 23.72 -16.66
CA LYS A 128 11.99 24.21 -17.58
C LYS A 128 12.25 25.67 -17.97
N LEU A 129 12.60 26.53 -17.02
CA LEU A 129 12.98 27.92 -17.32
C LEU A 129 14.21 27.98 -18.24
N LYS A 130 15.26 27.19 -17.97
CA LYS A 130 16.41 27.06 -18.87
C LYS A 130 16.01 26.60 -20.27
N SER A 131 15.00 25.72 -20.38
CA SER A 131 14.48 25.25 -21.66
C SER A 131 13.86 26.40 -22.45
N GLU A 132 13.05 27.22 -21.80
CA GLU A 132 12.30 28.31 -22.42
C GLU A 132 13.22 29.41 -22.95
N ILE A 133 14.35 29.65 -22.29
CA ILE A 133 15.39 30.59 -22.75
C ILE A 133 16.43 29.95 -23.70
N GLY A 134 16.22 28.68 -24.11
CA GLY A 134 17.06 27.99 -25.08
C GLY A 134 18.45 27.60 -24.57
N GLN A 135 18.67 27.55 -23.26
CA GLN A 135 19.96 27.27 -22.63
C GLN A 135 20.13 25.82 -22.15
N LEU A 136 19.17 24.93 -22.44
CA LEU A 136 19.27 23.52 -22.07
C LEU A 136 20.24 22.76 -22.98
N ASP A 137 21.18 22.05 -22.35
CA ASP A 137 22.00 21.07 -23.04
C ASP A 137 21.26 19.73 -23.28
N GLY A 138 21.88 18.81 -24.02
CA GLY A 138 21.26 17.52 -24.35
C GLY A 138 20.99 16.62 -23.15
N LYS A 139 21.84 16.65 -22.10
CA LYS A 139 21.66 15.85 -20.88
C LYS A 139 20.56 16.43 -20.02
N GLU A 140 20.53 17.75 -19.88
CA GLU A 140 19.50 18.45 -19.13
C GLU A 140 18.11 18.28 -19.78
N LYS A 141 18.01 18.18 -21.11
CA LYS A 141 16.74 17.83 -21.80
C LYS A 141 16.22 16.44 -21.43
N VAL A 142 17.11 15.44 -21.39
CA VAL A 142 16.76 14.08 -20.95
C VAL A 142 16.29 14.11 -19.49
N ARG A 143 17.06 14.77 -18.62
CA ARG A 143 16.73 14.92 -17.20
C ARG A 143 15.40 15.63 -16.97
N LEU A 144 15.09 16.67 -17.75
CA LEU A 144 13.80 17.37 -17.68
C LEU A 144 12.62 16.42 -17.99
N SER A 145 12.78 15.56 -18.99
CA SER A 145 11.77 14.54 -19.31
C SER A 145 11.63 13.50 -18.20
N GLU A 146 12.75 12.99 -17.68
CA GLU A 146 12.74 12.01 -16.58
C GLU A 146 12.12 12.58 -15.30
N LEU A 147 12.41 13.85 -14.97
CA LEU A 147 11.81 14.54 -13.82
C LEU A 147 10.30 14.65 -13.96
N LYS A 148 9.81 14.96 -15.17
CA LYS A 148 8.37 15.03 -15.43
C LYS A 148 7.70 13.67 -15.19
N ASP A 149 8.25 12.62 -15.76
CA ASP A 149 7.71 11.26 -15.61
C ASP A 149 7.75 10.80 -14.14
N ASN A 150 8.83 11.12 -13.43
CA ASN A 150 8.96 10.83 -12.00
C ASN A 150 7.93 11.61 -11.17
N LEU A 151 7.73 12.90 -11.44
CA LEU A 151 6.72 13.72 -10.76
C LEU A 151 5.31 13.14 -10.95
N ASP A 152 4.95 12.75 -12.17
CA ASP A 152 3.65 12.17 -12.46
C ASP A 152 3.47 10.81 -11.76
N ARG A 153 4.51 9.97 -11.72
CA ARG A 153 4.52 8.71 -10.95
C ARG A 153 4.34 8.95 -9.45
N PHE A 154 5.12 9.87 -8.86
CA PHE A 154 5.02 10.16 -7.42
C PHE A 154 3.65 10.72 -7.04
N ARG A 155 3.07 11.61 -7.88
CA ARG A 155 1.70 12.12 -7.68
C ARG A 155 0.67 11.01 -7.73
N SER A 156 0.79 10.06 -8.66
CA SER A 156 -0.10 8.90 -8.74
C SER A 156 -0.04 8.06 -7.46
N ILE A 157 1.17 7.68 -7.03
CA ILE A 157 1.38 6.88 -5.81
C ILE A 157 0.84 7.60 -4.58
N ARG A 158 1.11 8.91 -4.45
CA ARG A 158 0.60 9.72 -3.33
C ARG A 158 -0.93 9.72 -3.29
N ASN A 159 -1.58 9.83 -4.44
CA ASN A 159 -3.04 9.77 -4.55
C ASN A 159 -3.59 8.38 -4.20
N GLU A 160 -2.95 7.30 -4.67
CA GLU A 160 -3.33 5.92 -4.32
C GLU A 160 -3.24 5.69 -2.81
N ILE A 161 -2.15 6.09 -2.16
CA ILE A 161 -2.00 5.98 -0.70
C ILE A 161 -3.07 6.80 0.02
N THR A 162 -3.37 8.00 -0.48
CA THR A 162 -4.45 8.85 0.06
C THR A 162 -5.80 8.14 0.01
N MET A 163 -6.13 7.49 -1.11
CA MET A 163 -7.36 6.71 -1.24
C MET A 163 -7.40 5.51 -0.30
N VAL A 164 -6.26 4.83 -0.10
CA VAL A 164 -6.13 3.74 0.88
C VAL A 164 -6.39 4.26 2.29
N VAL A 165 -5.86 5.42 2.67
CA VAL A 165 -6.11 6.04 3.99
C VAL A 165 -7.59 6.34 4.19
N TYR A 166 -8.27 6.93 3.20
CA TYR A 166 -9.71 7.20 3.31
C TYR A 166 -10.53 5.93 3.45
N LYS A 167 -10.20 4.89 2.69
CA LYS A 167 -10.85 3.59 2.78
C LYS A 167 -10.65 2.95 4.17
N TYR A 168 -9.40 2.88 4.65
CA TYR A 168 -9.10 2.35 5.98
C TYR A 168 -9.82 3.12 7.08
N ARG A 169 -9.82 4.47 7.04
CA ARG A 169 -10.58 5.27 8.01
C ARG A 169 -12.07 4.92 8.04
N GLY A 170 -12.69 4.68 6.89
CA GLY A 170 -14.08 4.26 6.82
C GLY A 170 -14.33 2.87 7.39
N GLU A 171 -13.38 1.96 7.28
CA GLU A 171 -13.46 0.58 7.80
C GLU A 171 -13.13 0.46 9.30
N CYS A 172 -12.61 1.53 9.92
CA CYS A 172 -12.18 1.56 11.32
C CYS A 172 -13.18 2.23 12.27
N ILE A 173 -14.37 2.63 11.78
CA ILE A 173 -15.47 3.27 12.54
C ILE A 173 -16.60 2.24 12.74
#